data_AF-A0A1E4B6C4-F1
#
_entry.id   AF-A0A1E4B6C4-F1
#
_cell.length_a   1.000
_cell.length_b   1.000
_cell.length_c   1.000
_cell.angle_alpha   90.00
_cell.angle_beta   90.00
_cell.angle_gamma   90.00
#
_symmetry.space_group_name_H-M   'P 1'
#
loop_
_entity.id
_entity.type
_entity.pdbx_description
1 polymer ?
#
loop_
_entity_poly.entity_id
_entity_poly.type
_entity_poly.pdbx_seq_one_letter_code
_entity_poly.pdbx_strand_id
1 'polypeptide(L)'
;MLHSILILLSFMAGESSSPVLRAPPTGCRVADSTSVRVIDYVQKLLESTEPADDALRRALELTNVSAAQVSLVTTAKDCTKAGGALDEAAGVSGSGRSVYLIRAGTERFFVYDPDSDAGEYRPLYVLDAKFVILRALLVW
;
A
#
# COMPACT_ATOMS: atom_id res chain seq x y z
N MET A 1 32.70 -42.11 59.08
CA MET A 1 33.24 -41.40 57.91
C MET A 1 32.72 -42.07 56.65
N LEU A 2 31.73 -41.47 55.97
CA LEU A 2 31.65 -41.34 54.51
C LEU A 2 30.32 -40.63 54.19
N HIS A 3 30.43 -39.47 53.57
CA HIS A 3 29.31 -38.64 53.13
C HIS A 3 28.87 -39.10 51.73
N SER A 4 27.59 -39.39 51.54
CA SER A 4 27.01 -39.59 50.20
C SER A 4 26.12 -38.40 49.87
N ILE A 5 26.63 -37.52 49.02
CA ILE A 5 25.94 -36.36 48.46
C ILE A 5 25.22 -36.85 47.19
N LEU A 6 23.89 -36.74 47.17
CA LEU A 6 23.07 -36.99 45.98
C LEU A 6 22.93 -35.67 45.20
N ILE A 7 23.53 -35.60 44.01
CA ILE A 7 23.45 -34.41 43.14
C ILE A 7 22.19 -34.54 42.27
N LEU A 8 21.21 -33.65 42.51
CA LEU A 8 20.05 -33.43 41.65
C LEU A 8 20.48 -32.58 40.43
N LEU A 9 20.70 -33.23 39.29
CA LEU A 9 20.87 -32.56 38.01
C LEU A 9 19.49 -32.23 37.42
N SER A 10 19.06 -30.97 37.59
CA SER A 10 17.90 -30.43 36.89
C SER A 10 18.30 -30.04 35.47
N PHE A 11 17.78 -30.75 34.47
CA PHE A 11 17.85 -30.34 33.08
C PHE A 11 16.92 -29.14 32.87
N MET A 12 17.49 -27.93 32.83
CA MET A 12 16.80 -26.76 32.27
C MET A 12 16.86 -26.87 30.75
N ALA A 13 15.82 -27.45 30.15
CA ALA A 13 15.60 -27.36 28.72
C ALA A 13 15.25 -25.90 28.38
N GLY A 14 16.26 -25.12 27.98
CA GLY A 14 16.04 -23.80 27.40
C GLY A 14 15.44 -23.97 26.01
N GLU A 15 14.13 -23.78 25.88
CA GLU A 15 13.49 -23.58 24.58
C GLU A 15 14.04 -22.28 23.98
N SER A 16 14.96 -22.44 23.04
CA SER A 16 15.40 -21.40 22.14
C SER A 16 14.22 -20.99 21.25
N SER A 17 13.42 -20.03 21.71
CA SER A 17 12.45 -19.36 20.86
C SER A 17 13.19 -18.47 19.86
N SER A 18 13.49 -19.01 18.68
CA SER A 18 13.94 -18.20 17.55
C SER A 18 12.89 -17.13 17.26
N PRO A 19 13.28 -15.85 17.07
CA PRO A 19 12.33 -14.83 16.69
C PRO A 19 11.71 -15.23 15.34
N VAL A 20 10.40 -15.43 15.33
CA VAL A 20 9.66 -15.64 14.09
C VAL A 20 9.73 -14.33 13.33
N LEU A 21 10.57 -14.28 12.29
CA LEU A 21 10.54 -13.25 11.26
C LEU A 21 9.16 -13.32 10.60
N ARG A 22 8.21 -12.49 11.07
CA ARG A 22 6.95 -12.28 10.36
C ARG A 22 7.30 -11.61 9.04
N ALA A 23 6.88 -12.23 7.94
CA ALA A 23 6.88 -11.57 6.64
C ALA A 23 6.21 -10.20 6.79
N PRO A 24 6.73 -9.15 6.11
CA PRO A 24 6.10 -7.85 6.14
C PRO A 24 4.63 -8.00 5.72
N PRO A 25 3.71 -7.24 6.35
CA PRO A 25 2.30 -7.33 6.02
C PRO A 25 2.13 -7.06 4.52
N THR A 26 1.46 -7.97 3.82
CA THR A 26 1.11 -7.81 2.41
C THR A 26 -0.31 -7.26 2.32
N GLY A 27 -0.57 -6.35 1.38
CA GLY A 27 -1.91 -5.80 1.15
C GLY A 27 -2.06 -4.33 1.56
N CYS A 28 -3.12 -4.00 2.29
CA CYS A 28 -3.43 -2.59 2.57
C CYS A 28 -2.59 -2.06 3.73
N ARG A 29 -2.04 -0.87 3.55
CA ARG A 29 -1.51 -0.09 4.69
C ARG A 29 -2.65 0.41 5.56
N VAL A 30 -2.35 0.52 6.86
CA VAL A 30 -3.26 1.10 7.84
C VAL A 30 -3.40 2.61 7.56
N ALA A 31 -4.60 3.14 7.78
CA ALA A 31 -4.85 4.58 7.62
C ALA A 31 -3.94 5.41 8.54
N ASP A 32 -3.28 6.41 7.95
CA ASP A 32 -2.43 7.37 8.63
C ASP A 32 -2.39 8.71 7.88
N SER A 33 -1.52 9.63 8.29
CA SER A 33 -1.36 10.93 7.64
C SER A 33 -0.97 10.86 6.16
N THR A 34 -0.30 9.79 5.72
CA THR A 34 0.06 9.59 4.31
C THR A 34 -1.21 9.30 3.52
N SER A 35 -2.05 8.37 4.00
CA SER A 35 -3.33 8.06 3.36
C SER A 35 -4.25 9.28 3.25
N VAL A 36 -4.29 10.12 4.29
CA VAL A 36 -5.06 11.37 4.30
C VAL A 36 -4.54 12.31 3.22
N ARG A 37 -3.21 12.48 3.12
CA ARG A 37 -2.62 13.37 2.12
C ARG A 37 -2.88 12.91 0.67
N VAL A 38 -2.87 11.60 0.42
CA VAL A 38 -3.21 11.04 -0.90
C VAL A 38 -4.69 11.27 -1.21
N ILE A 39 -5.59 11.05 -0.25
CA ILE A 39 -7.02 11.36 -0.41
C ILE A 39 -7.22 12.85 -0.72
N ASP A 40 -6.61 13.74 0.05
CA ASP A 40 -6.73 15.19 -0.15
C ASP A 40 -6.25 15.61 -1.54
N TYR A 41 -5.17 15.02 -2.04
CA TYR A 41 -4.69 15.30 -3.40
C TYR A 41 -5.69 14.85 -4.46
N VAL A 42 -6.24 13.64 -4.33
CA VAL A 42 -7.25 13.14 -5.27
C VAL A 42 -8.52 14.00 -5.23
N GLN A 43 -8.96 14.43 -4.03
CA GLN A 43 -10.12 15.33 -3.89
C GLN A 43 -9.85 16.70 -4.53
N LYS A 44 -8.68 17.29 -4.27
CA LYS A 44 -8.28 18.56 -4.91
C LYS A 44 -8.22 18.44 -6.42
N LEU A 45 -7.68 17.34 -6.96
CA LEU A 45 -7.68 17.09 -8.39
C LEU A 45 -9.11 17.07 -8.95
N LEU A 46 -10.06 16.42 -8.26
CA LEU A 46 -11.45 16.32 -8.71
C LEU A 46 -12.20 17.66 -8.66
N GLU A 47 -11.88 18.51 -7.69
CA GLU A 47 -12.52 19.81 -7.44
C GLU A 47 -11.85 20.97 -8.19
N SER A 48 -10.62 20.77 -8.69
CA SER A 48 -9.85 21.82 -9.35
C SER A 48 -10.54 22.36 -10.59
N THR A 49 -10.46 23.68 -10.74
CA THR A 49 -10.90 24.41 -11.94
C THR A 49 -9.75 24.76 -12.87
N GLU A 50 -8.52 24.34 -12.52
CA GLU A 50 -7.34 24.63 -13.34
C GLU A 50 -7.41 23.86 -14.67
N PRO A 51 -7.11 24.48 -15.82
CA PRO A 51 -7.20 23.82 -17.13
C PRO A 51 -6.35 22.55 -17.24
N ALA A 52 -5.19 22.51 -16.57
CA ALA A 52 -4.31 21.35 -16.56
C ALA A 52 -4.95 20.16 -15.81
N ASP A 53 -5.60 20.42 -14.67
CA ASP A 53 -6.30 19.42 -13.89
C ASP A 53 -7.57 18.95 -14.60
N ASP A 54 -8.27 19.83 -15.31
CA ASP A 54 -9.41 19.44 -16.15
C ASP A 54 -8.98 18.47 -17.25
N ALA A 55 -7.90 18.77 -17.97
CA ALA A 55 -7.33 17.89 -18.98
C ALA A 55 -6.90 16.54 -18.38
N LEU A 56 -6.29 16.55 -17.19
CA LEU A 56 -5.90 15.33 -16.49
C LEU A 56 -7.12 14.50 -16.08
N ARG A 57 -8.15 15.10 -15.48
CA ARG A 57 -9.39 14.40 -15.12
C ARG A 57 -10.06 13.77 -16.33
N ARG A 58 -10.12 14.46 -17.47
CA ARG A 58 -10.67 13.91 -18.72
C ARG A 58 -9.84 12.71 -19.20
N ALA A 59 -8.51 12.82 -19.20
CA ALA A 59 -7.62 11.73 -19.59
C ALA A 59 -7.73 10.49 -18.67
N LEU A 60 -8.11 10.71 -17.41
CA LEU A 60 -8.34 9.64 -16.44
C LEU A 60 -9.81 9.20 -16.35
N GLU A 61 -10.71 9.77 -17.14
CA GLU A 61 -12.17 9.54 -17.12
C GLU A 61 -12.81 9.81 -15.73
N LEU A 62 -12.33 10.84 -15.03
CA LEU A 62 -12.78 11.25 -13.70
C LEU A 62 -13.79 12.39 -13.72
N THR A 63 -14.24 12.84 -14.90
CA THR A 63 -15.02 14.10 -15.06
C THR A 63 -16.36 14.10 -14.31
N ASN A 64 -16.95 12.93 -14.07
CA ASN A 64 -18.22 12.77 -13.36
C ASN A 64 -18.05 12.19 -11.95
N VAL A 65 -16.82 12.08 -11.45
CA VAL A 65 -16.54 11.55 -10.11
C VAL A 65 -16.56 12.69 -9.10
N SER A 66 -17.40 12.56 -8.08
CA SER A 66 -17.44 13.50 -6.97
C SER A 66 -16.30 13.24 -5.98
N ALA A 67 -15.73 14.30 -5.40
CA ALA A 67 -14.75 14.19 -4.32
C ALA A 67 -15.27 13.40 -3.10
N ALA A 68 -16.59 13.38 -2.88
CA ALA A 68 -17.23 12.57 -1.83
C ALA A 68 -17.15 11.05 -2.09
N GLN A 69 -16.83 10.65 -3.33
CA GLN A 69 -16.62 9.25 -3.71
C GLN A 69 -15.15 8.82 -3.56
N VAL A 70 -14.28 9.69 -3.04
CA VAL A 70 -12.89 9.37 -2.73
C VAL A 70 -12.81 8.72 -1.36
N SER A 71 -12.26 7.52 -1.27
CA SER A 71 -12.17 6.77 0.00
C SER A 71 -10.98 5.83 0.03
N LEU A 72 -10.43 5.61 1.22
CA LEU A 72 -9.42 4.58 1.45
C LEU A 72 -10.05 3.19 1.36
N VAL A 73 -9.46 2.31 0.55
CA VAL A 73 -9.79 0.89 0.48
C VAL A 73 -8.95 0.12 1.48
N THR A 74 -9.60 -0.70 2.30
CA THR A 74 -8.96 -1.53 3.34
C THR A 74 -9.10 -3.03 3.08
N THR A 75 -9.74 -3.42 1.97
CA THR A 75 -9.91 -4.81 1.57
C THR A 75 -8.58 -5.40 1.11
N ALA A 76 -8.01 -6.33 1.89
CA ALA A 76 -6.70 -6.93 1.61
C ALA A 76 -6.57 -7.46 0.16
N LYS A 77 -7.61 -8.14 -0.35
CA LYS A 77 -7.64 -8.66 -1.73
C LYS A 77 -7.41 -7.58 -2.80
N ASP A 78 -8.00 -6.41 -2.62
CA ASP A 78 -7.89 -5.32 -3.60
C ASP A 78 -6.51 -4.68 -3.53
N CYS A 79 -5.97 -4.47 -2.33
CA CYS A 79 -4.60 -3.96 -2.18
C CYS A 79 -3.54 -4.96 -2.67
N THR A 80 -3.75 -6.27 -2.50
CA THR A 80 -2.85 -7.29 -3.08
C THR A 80 -2.86 -7.23 -4.61
N LYS A 81 -4.02 -7.03 -5.25
CA LYS A 81 -4.10 -6.86 -6.71
C LYS A 81 -3.40 -5.60 -7.18
N ALA A 82 -3.63 -4.48 -6.48
CA ALA A 82 -2.95 -3.22 -6.76
C ALA A 82 -1.42 -3.35 -6.64
N GLY A 83 -0.92 -3.92 -5.53
CA GLY A 83 0.50 -4.19 -5.36
C GLY A 83 1.06 -5.13 -6.44
N GLY A 84 0.28 -6.15 -6.84
CA GLY A 84 0.63 -7.05 -7.94
C GLY A 84 0.77 -6.35 -9.29
N ALA A 85 -0.09 -5.36 -9.59
CA ALA A 85 0.03 -4.55 -10.80
C ALA A 85 1.32 -3.71 -10.82
N LEU A 86 1.72 -3.18 -9.66
CA LEU A 86 3.01 -2.49 -9.52
C LEU A 86 4.20 -3.46 -9.64
N ASP A 87 4.06 -4.71 -9.15
CA ASP A 87 5.09 -5.74 -9.28
C ASP A 87 5.31 -6.10 -10.76
N GLU A 88 4.21 -6.34 -11.48
CA GLU A 88 4.22 -6.63 -12.91
C GLU A 88 4.88 -5.50 -13.71
N ALA A 89 4.50 -4.24 -13.44
CA ALA A 89 5.10 -3.08 -14.09
C ALA A 89 6.60 -2.91 -13.80
N ALA A 90 7.05 -3.33 -12.61
CA ALA A 90 8.46 -3.29 -12.22
C ALA A 90 9.24 -4.55 -12.66
N GLY A 91 8.60 -5.55 -13.27
CA GLY A 91 9.24 -6.81 -13.66
C GLY A 91 9.69 -7.66 -12.48
N VAL A 92 9.05 -7.50 -11.31
CA VAL A 92 9.33 -8.28 -10.09
C VAL A 92 8.12 -9.15 -9.74
N SER A 93 8.32 -10.13 -8.86
CA SER A 93 7.22 -10.98 -8.39
C SER A 93 7.27 -11.15 -6.87
N GLY A 94 6.09 -11.11 -6.25
CA GLY A 94 5.94 -11.46 -4.84
C GLY A 94 6.66 -10.51 -3.89
N SER A 95 6.73 -9.21 -4.22
CA SER A 95 7.38 -8.21 -3.36
C SER A 95 6.77 -8.13 -1.96
N GLY A 96 5.51 -8.57 -1.83
CA GLY A 96 4.75 -8.45 -0.60
C GLY A 96 4.40 -7.00 -0.28
N ARG A 97 4.32 -6.13 -1.30
CA ARG A 97 4.00 -4.71 -1.15
C ARG A 97 2.79 -4.46 -0.26
N SER A 98 2.97 -3.48 0.61
CA SER A 98 1.92 -2.86 1.39
C SER A 98 1.64 -1.48 0.78
N VAL A 99 0.42 -1.24 0.30
CA VAL A 99 0.06 -0.02 -0.44
C VAL A 99 -1.11 0.71 0.21
N TYR A 100 -1.19 2.03 -0.01
CA TYR A 100 -2.45 2.74 0.14
C TYR A 100 -3.22 2.67 -1.18
N LEU A 101 -4.44 2.15 -1.12
CA LEU A 101 -5.34 2.04 -2.27
C LEU A 101 -6.52 2.99 -2.04
N ILE A 102 -6.63 4.03 -2.86
CA ILE A 102 -7.71 5.00 -2.79
C ILE A 102 -8.67 4.75 -3.95
N ARG A 103 -9.95 4.57 -3.66
CA ARG A 103 -11.00 4.49 -4.68
C ARG A 103 -11.49 5.89 -5.01
N ALA A 104 -11.71 6.18 -6.29
CA ALA A 104 -12.37 7.39 -6.78
C ALA A 104 -13.50 6.99 -7.74
N GLY A 105 -14.75 7.04 -7.27
CA GLY A 105 -15.89 6.51 -8.03
C GLY A 105 -15.89 4.98 -8.10
N THR A 106 -16.40 4.41 -9.20
CA THR A 106 -16.45 2.94 -9.38
C THR A 106 -15.31 2.40 -10.24
N GLU A 107 -14.78 3.23 -11.15
CA GLU A 107 -13.91 2.76 -12.24
C GLU A 107 -12.43 3.05 -12.02
N ARG A 108 -12.06 3.84 -10.99
CA ARG A 108 -10.69 4.33 -10.81
C ARG A 108 -10.17 4.12 -9.40
N PHE A 109 -8.91 3.71 -9.36
CA PHE A 109 -8.15 3.51 -8.15
C PHE A 109 -6.83 4.26 -8.24
N PHE A 110 -6.42 4.88 -7.15
CA PHE A 110 -5.10 5.49 -6.99
C PHE A 110 -4.30 4.63 -6.02
N VAL A 111 -3.06 4.29 -6.39
CA VAL A 111 -2.18 3.41 -5.62
C VAL A 111 -0.92 4.16 -5.27
N TYR A 112 -0.67 4.29 -3.98
CA TYR A 112 0.56 4.85 -3.44
C TYR A 112 1.32 3.77 -2.68
N ASP A 113 2.52 3.46 -3.16
CA ASP A 113 3.47 2.59 -2.46
C ASP A 113 4.55 3.48 -1.82
N PRO A 114 4.53 3.66 -0.48
CA PRO A 114 5.52 4.53 0.18
C PRO A 114 6.93 3.94 0.14
N ASP A 115 7.08 2.63 -0.12
CA ASP A 115 8.40 2.00 -0.25
C ASP A 115 8.95 2.16 -1.68
N SER A 116 8.12 2.57 -2.65
CA SER A 116 8.55 2.87 -4.01
C SER A 116 9.18 4.26 -4.04
N ASP A 117 10.47 4.32 -4.38
CA ASP A 117 11.22 5.58 -4.49
C ASP A 117 11.49 5.93 -5.96
N ALA A 118 11.24 7.18 -6.34
CA ALA A 118 11.61 7.74 -7.64
C ALA A 118 12.39 9.05 -7.47
N GLY A 119 13.21 9.15 -6.42
CA GLY A 119 14.07 10.29 -6.11
C GLY A 119 13.35 11.32 -5.23
N GLU A 120 13.23 12.55 -5.72
CA GLU A 120 12.49 13.61 -5.02
C GLU A 120 10.97 13.40 -5.08
N TYR A 121 10.49 12.67 -6.09
CA TYR A 121 9.07 12.44 -6.31
C TYR A 121 8.70 11.00 -6.01
N ARG A 122 7.45 10.79 -5.62
CA ARG A 122 6.86 9.47 -5.41
C ARG A 122 5.78 9.23 -6.47
N PRO A 123 5.74 8.05 -7.12
CA PRO A 123 4.70 7.77 -8.09
C PRO A 123 3.36 7.47 -7.39
N LEU A 124 2.31 8.16 -7.82
CA LEU A 124 0.91 7.83 -7.55
C LEU A 124 0.32 7.19 -8.82
N TYR A 125 0.14 5.88 -8.80
CA TYR A 125 -0.37 5.14 -9.96
C TYR A 125 -1.89 5.21 -10.02
N VAL A 126 -2.43 5.45 -11.21
CA VAL A 126 -3.88 5.41 -11.47
C VAL A 126 -4.19 4.12 -12.22
N LEU A 127 -5.08 3.32 -11.66
CA LEU A 127 -5.51 2.03 -12.17
C LEU A 127 -7.01 2.07 -12.52
N ASP A 128 -7.41 1.23 -13.47
CA ASP A 128 -8.81 0.96 -13.74
C ASP A 128 -9.42 -0.06 -12.75
N ALA A 129 -10.71 -0.39 -12.91
CA ALA A 129 -11.40 -1.38 -12.08
C ALA A 129 -10.85 -2.82 -12.21
N LYS A 130 -10.02 -3.08 -13.23
CA LYS A 130 -9.33 -4.36 -13.45
C LYS A 130 -7.90 -4.33 -12.91
N PHE A 131 -7.50 -3.26 -12.22
CA PHE A 131 -6.15 -3.02 -11.70
C PHE A 131 -5.08 -2.88 -12.79
N VAL A 132 -5.46 -2.47 -14.01
CA VAL A 132 -4.51 -2.12 -15.07
C VAL A 132 -4.02 -0.70 -14.85
N ILE A 133 -2.71 -0.49 -14.84
CA ILE A 133 -2.12 0.85 -14.71
C ILE A 133 -2.42 1.66 -15.97
N LEU A 134 -3.12 2.77 -15.79
CA LEU A 134 -3.43 3.73 -16.84
C LEU A 134 -2.36 4.83 -16.91
N ARG A 135 -1.88 5.28 -15.74
CA ARG A 135 -0.92 6.39 -15.64
C ARG A 135 -0.16 6.36 -14.33
N ALA A 136 1.02 6.98 -14.31
CA ALA A 136 1.75 7.34 -13.09
C ALA A 136 1.81 8.87 -12.99
N LEU A 137 1.38 9.41 -11.86
CA LEU A 137 1.50 10.83 -11.52
C LEU A 137 2.70 10.99 -10.58
N LEU A 138 3.57 11.96 -10.83
CA LEU A 138 4.63 12.28 -9.89
C LEU A 138 4.08 13.23 -8.83
N VAL A 139 4.08 12.77 -7.59
CA VAL A 139 3.68 13.56 -6.42
C VAL A 139 4.88 13.76 -5.49
N TRP A 140 4.67 14.55 -4.44
CA TRP A 140 5.68 14.90 -3.44
C TRP A 140 6.29 13.69 -2.70
#